data_AF-A0A839ITM7-F1
#
_entry.id   AF-A0A839ITM7-F1
#
_cell.length_a   1.000
_cell.length_b   1.000
_cell.length_c   1.000
_cell.angle_alpha   90.00
_cell.angle_beta   90.00
_cell.angle_gamma   90.00
#
_symmetry.space_group_name_H-M   'P 1'
#
loop_
_entity.id
_entity.type
_entity.pdbx_description
1 polymer ?
#
loop_
_entity_poly.entity_id
_entity_poly.type
_entity_poly.pdbx_seq_one_letter_code
_entity_poly.pdbx_strand_id
1 'polypeptide(L)'
;MRPSCFFNKQLLTFFLISITLLLSPYSSARFIAPARTPMDNYALVSLLHNDLTQLYQLYSKDEKAVTQPVSTQKQPRHVYQKALEVLGKINRLRVIKGLGPVATPHYPVRLITPDEVYGLVKHVRNELHLLIPEDQRKNRTTPVIHKNIVPGDVYSSLQWASLRIDPLLGVRGYTPNEVYQLAEYIVEQIRFLRLSQNLAEIRKKPAKTSGKHPNHALKAAIDLQQKVFQAQINLWMPLPEKPPEIPHRVISPTDVYDALQVILAELQRMKYRLGVNREIPYPALKTNKTPDDVIQLLVYASNLIPSFNSERAIRQYDNNQLDKTPDDSFRVASEVLHMLTELNKARGITVRAEHEEIYQDITPRHAYQAALHNVRRTNELRAMSGYIPGNTPSLPLRTITPTDIYEITSRLKQEIEIFFASTGFNYTTKHQDTFFGKKPEDIFILMRAIHEQLNALSGADTVGANPIIAEADDIIATLKNIHQHLSFELPEFPEKKEENAHLILSKPGIHKKSIQLLNLTDQVREKAGSFAQVAPGYSDPGKSSYAAIYANMSQIHDELIAIKPHIGIFSVHRKPSTISAEKSDEEKALQKLNDRLQLIEIYLKNLLNPGH
;
A
#
# COMPACT_ATOMS: atom_id res chain seq x y z
N MET A 1 -70.42 -32.93 -15.62
CA MET A 1 -70.03 -31.84 -14.69
C MET A 1 -68.91 -32.35 -13.79
N ARG A 2 -67.65 -31.97 -14.08
CA ARG A 2 -66.49 -32.27 -13.22
C ARG A 2 -66.02 -30.95 -12.61
N PRO A 3 -65.92 -30.81 -11.28
CA PRO A 3 -65.53 -29.55 -10.68
C PRO A 3 -64.02 -29.35 -10.87
N SER A 4 -63.69 -28.20 -11.42
CA SER A 4 -62.37 -27.69 -11.73
C SER A 4 -61.54 -27.48 -10.47
N CYS A 5 -60.67 -28.44 -10.15
CA CYS A 5 -59.71 -28.39 -9.05
C CYS A 5 -58.43 -27.61 -9.45
N PHE A 6 -58.58 -26.37 -9.92
CA PHE A 6 -57.45 -25.54 -10.39
C PHE A 6 -57.08 -24.38 -9.45
N PHE A 7 -57.89 -24.10 -8.41
CA PHE A 7 -57.72 -22.89 -7.59
C PHE A 7 -56.69 -23.00 -6.45
N ASN A 8 -56.39 -24.22 -5.96
CA ASN A 8 -55.52 -24.38 -4.77
C ASN A 8 -54.01 -24.34 -5.06
N LYS A 9 -53.57 -24.58 -6.30
CA LYS A 9 -52.12 -24.55 -6.62
C LYS A 9 -51.56 -23.12 -6.66
N GLN A 10 -52.33 -22.16 -7.17
CA GLN A 10 -51.86 -20.77 -7.28
C GLN A 10 -51.65 -20.12 -5.91
N LEU A 11 -52.57 -20.33 -4.97
CA LEU A 11 -52.51 -19.77 -3.62
C LEU A 11 -51.30 -20.29 -2.81
N LEU A 12 -50.94 -21.56 -2.98
CA LEU A 12 -49.75 -22.15 -2.35
C LEU A 12 -48.45 -21.57 -2.93
N THR A 13 -48.37 -21.36 -4.24
CA THR A 13 -47.21 -20.67 -4.86
C THR A 13 -47.08 -19.24 -4.41
N PHE A 14 -48.17 -18.47 -4.31
CA PHE A 14 -48.11 -17.11 -3.78
C PHE A 14 -47.65 -17.09 -2.31
N PHE A 15 -48.11 -18.03 -1.49
CA PHE A 15 -47.69 -18.14 -0.09
C PHE A 15 -46.21 -18.53 0.05
N LEU A 16 -45.72 -19.48 -0.76
CA LEU A 16 -44.31 -19.88 -0.78
C LEU A 16 -43.39 -18.78 -1.33
N ILE A 17 -43.83 -18.01 -2.34
CA ILE A 17 -43.10 -16.84 -2.87
C ILE A 17 -43.07 -15.72 -1.83
N SER A 18 -44.17 -15.46 -1.11
CA SER A 18 -44.18 -14.47 -0.01
C SER A 18 -43.32 -14.89 1.17
N ILE A 19 -43.27 -16.17 1.54
CA ILE A 19 -42.37 -16.68 2.58
C ILE A 19 -40.90 -16.60 2.14
N THR A 20 -40.57 -16.89 0.88
CA THR A 20 -39.18 -16.74 0.38
C THR A 20 -38.75 -15.27 0.22
N LEU A 21 -39.68 -14.33 -0.03
CA LEU A 21 -39.41 -12.89 0.01
C LEU A 21 -39.26 -12.34 1.44
N LEU A 22 -40.02 -12.85 2.41
CA LEU A 22 -39.90 -12.47 3.83
C LEU A 22 -38.70 -13.13 4.53
N LEU A 23 -38.28 -14.31 4.06
CA LEU A 23 -37.04 -14.99 4.47
C LEU A 23 -35.86 -14.67 3.55
N SER A 24 -35.97 -13.65 2.69
CA SER A 24 -34.80 -13.11 1.98
C SER A 24 -33.77 -12.77 3.07
N PRO A 25 -32.67 -13.54 3.17
CA PRO A 25 -31.71 -13.37 4.25
C PRO A 25 -31.29 -11.91 4.19
N TYR A 26 -31.34 -11.24 5.35
CA TYR A 26 -30.85 -9.89 5.59
C TYR A 26 -29.66 -9.66 4.68
N SER A 27 -29.91 -9.07 3.51
CA SER A 27 -28.91 -8.91 2.48
C SER A 27 -28.01 -7.87 3.09
N SER A 28 -26.93 -8.35 3.69
CA SER A 28 -26.07 -7.58 4.57
C SER A 28 -25.71 -6.35 3.76
N ALA A 29 -26.28 -5.20 4.12
CA ALA A 29 -26.18 -4.00 3.33
C ALA A 29 -24.69 -3.69 3.25
N ARG A 30 -24.07 -4.05 2.13
CA ARG A 30 -22.63 -3.88 1.96
C ARG A 30 -22.42 -2.40 1.84
N PHE A 31 -21.90 -1.81 2.91
CA PHE A 31 -21.51 -0.43 2.88
C PHE A 31 -20.38 -0.28 1.85
N ILE A 32 -20.63 0.43 0.76
CA ILE A 32 -19.63 0.75 -0.25
C ILE A 32 -19.09 2.13 0.09
N ALA A 33 -17.86 2.19 0.59
CA ALA A 33 -17.15 3.47 0.75
C ALA A 33 -17.16 4.22 -0.59
N PRO A 34 -17.46 5.54 -0.59
CA PRO A 34 -17.44 6.31 -1.81
C PRO A 34 -16.05 6.19 -2.43
N ALA A 35 -16.03 5.83 -3.71
CA ALA A 35 -14.79 5.74 -4.47
C ALA A 35 -14.06 7.08 -4.42
N ARG A 36 -12.75 7.04 -4.24
CA ARG A 36 -11.94 8.27 -4.27
C ARG A 36 -12.03 8.92 -5.62
N THR A 37 -11.82 10.23 -5.62
CA THR A 37 -11.86 11.08 -6.81
C THR A 37 -10.49 11.71 -7.07
N PRO A 38 -10.27 12.32 -8.24
CA PRO A 38 -9.07 13.14 -8.47
C PRO A 38 -8.92 14.28 -7.45
N MET A 39 -10.03 14.81 -6.91
CA MET A 39 -10.03 15.83 -5.86
C MET A 39 -9.32 15.32 -4.58
N ASP A 40 -9.68 14.13 -4.10
CA ASP A 40 -9.08 13.52 -2.90
C ASP A 40 -7.57 13.32 -3.08
N ASN A 41 -7.18 12.87 -4.27
CA ASN A 41 -5.79 12.69 -4.64
C ASN A 41 -5.04 14.03 -4.64
N TYR A 42 -5.59 15.06 -5.29
CA TYR A 42 -4.98 16.39 -5.32
C TYR A 42 -4.82 16.98 -3.92
N ALA A 43 -5.80 16.80 -3.04
CA ALA A 43 -5.74 17.26 -1.67
C ALA A 43 -4.58 16.63 -0.89
N LEU A 44 -4.31 15.32 -1.09
CA LEU A 44 -3.12 14.66 -0.54
C LEU A 44 -1.82 15.22 -1.14
N VAL A 45 -1.78 15.50 -2.44
CA VAL A 45 -0.57 16.08 -3.07
C VAL A 45 -0.31 17.50 -2.55
N SER A 46 -1.34 18.29 -2.25
CA SER A 46 -1.16 19.60 -1.59
C SER A 46 -0.54 19.47 -0.19
N LEU A 47 -0.88 18.41 0.55
CA LEU A 47 -0.20 18.11 1.82
C LEU A 47 1.26 17.66 1.59
N LEU A 48 1.53 16.89 0.53
CA LEU A 48 2.89 16.55 0.13
C LEU A 48 3.73 17.81 -0.23
N HIS A 49 3.14 18.81 -0.88
CA HIS A 49 3.82 20.08 -1.17
C HIS A 49 4.26 20.79 0.10
N ASN A 50 3.35 20.84 1.07
CA ASN A 50 3.61 21.40 2.39
C ASN A 50 4.75 20.68 3.13
N ASP A 51 4.77 19.35 3.08
CA ASP A 51 5.83 18.52 3.65
C ASP A 51 7.18 18.80 2.93
N LEU A 52 7.17 18.97 1.60
CA LEU A 52 8.37 19.35 0.83
C LEU A 52 8.89 20.75 1.21
N THR A 53 8.02 21.76 1.29
CA THR A 53 8.43 23.12 1.70
C THR A 53 9.09 23.09 3.07
N GLN A 54 8.54 22.34 4.02
CA GLN A 54 9.14 22.16 5.33
C GLN A 54 10.50 21.46 5.26
N LEU A 55 10.61 20.41 4.45
CA LEU A 55 11.88 19.72 4.23
C LEU A 55 12.95 20.66 3.62
N TYR A 56 12.54 21.58 2.74
CA TYR A 56 13.43 22.60 2.17
C TYR A 56 13.94 23.60 3.21
N GLN A 57 13.06 24.06 4.09
CA GLN A 57 13.41 24.96 5.18
C GLN A 57 14.47 24.33 6.10
N LEU A 58 14.33 23.04 6.38
CA LEU A 58 15.28 22.27 7.19
C LEU A 58 16.68 22.16 6.57
N TYR A 59 16.76 22.08 5.24
CA TYR A 59 18.04 21.96 4.53
C TYR A 59 18.60 23.30 4.04
N SER A 60 18.00 24.42 4.45
CA SER A 60 18.42 25.79 4.11
C SER A 60 18.69 25.99 2.61
N LYS A 61 17.86 25.38 1.76
CA LYS A 61 18.02 25.52 0.29
C LYS A 61 17.06 26.58 -0.23
N ASP A 62 17.59 27.53 -0.99
CA ASP A 62 16.78 28.54 -1.67
C ASP A 62 15.74 27.90 -2.58
N GLU A 63 14.50 28.37 -2.45
CA GLU A 63 13.37 27.94 -3.26
C GLU A 63 13.44 28.61 -4.63
N LYS A 64 13.98 27.89 -5.62
CA LYS A 64 13.81 28.29 -7.02
C LYS A 64 12.40 27.91 -7.47
N ALA A 65 11.66 28.90 -7.95
CA ALA A 65 10.36 28.67 -8.56
C ALA A 65 10.50 27.68 -9.73
N VAL A 66 9.68 26.63 -9.70
CA VAL A 66 9.62 25.62 -10.76
C VAL A 66 8.38 25.91 -11.61
N THR A 67 8.57 26.36 -12.84
CA THR A 67 7.47 26.46 -13.80
C THR A 67 7.15 25.08 -14.35
N GLN A 68 5.86 24.76 -14.46
CA GLN A 68 5.41 23.48 -14.98
C GLN A 68 4.49 23.65 -16.18
N PRO A 69 4.68 22.81 -17.22
CA PRO A 69 3.68 22.69 -18.25
C PRO A 69 2.41 22.06 -17.64
N VAL A 70 1.26 22.67 -17.91
CA VAL A 70 -0.04 22.10 -17.56
C VAL A 70 -0.30 20.91 -18.48
N SER A 71 -0.50 19.73 -17.89
CA SER A 71 -0.83 18.52 -18.66
C SER A 71 -2.33 18.23 -18.56
N THR A 72 -3.07 18.36 -19.66
CA THR A 72 -4.54 18.31 -19.65
C THR A 72 -5.13 16.92 -19.91
N GLN A 73 -4.37 15.94 -20.44
CA GLN A 73 -4.92 14.65 -20.91
C GLN A 73 -4.39 13.42 -20.13
N LYS A 74 -4.27 13.51 -18.80
CA LYS A 74 -3.82 12.37 -17.98
C LYS A 74 -4.97 11.53 -17.45
N GLN A 75 -4.65 10.27 -17.16
CA GLN A 75 -5.54 9.26 -16.62
C GLN A 75 -4.96 8.72 -15.30
N PRO A 76 -5.75 8.06 -14.43
CA PRO A 76 -5.27 7.54 -13.13
C PRO A 76 -3.99 6.71 -13.23
N ARG A 77 -3.87 5.89 -14.29
CA ARG A 77 -2.68 5.09 -14.61
C ARG A 77 -1.38 5.91 -14.75
N HIS A 78 -1.48 7.13 -15.28
CA HIS A 78 -0.35 8.06 -15.43
C HIS A 78 0.00 8.74 -14.10
N VAL A 79 -1.03 9.09 -13.32
CA VAL A 79 -0.86 9.64 -11.97
C VAL A 79 -0.18 8.62 -11.07
N TYR A 80 -0.60 7.35 -11.12
CA TYR A 80 0.03 6.24 -10.39
C TYR A 80 1.50 6.06 -10.77
N GLN A 81 1.82 6.05 -12.07
CA GLN A 81 3.22 5.97 -12.52
C GLN A 81 4.06 7.15 -12.02
N LYS A 82 3.50 8.36 -12.06
CA LYS A 82 4.18 9.56 -11.53
C LYS A 82 4.35 9.50 -10.00
N ALA A 83 3.40 8.92 -9.28
CA ALA A 83 3.54 8.70 -7.84
C ALA A 83 4.65 7.67 -7.52
N LEU A 84 4.79 6.59 -8.30
CA LEU A 84 5.92 5.65 -8.17
C LEU A 84 7.26 6.34 -8.40
N GLU A 85 7.33 7.26 -9.36
CA GLU A 85 8.51 8.06 -9.61
C GLU A 85 8.89 8.92 -8.40
N VAL A 86 7.92 9.65 -7.83
CA VAL A 86 8.15 10.47 -6.63
C VAL A 86 8.61 9.58 -5.46
N LEU A 87 8.00 8.41 -5.27
CA LEU A 87 8.44 7.44 -4.27
C LEU A 87 9.88 6.98 -4.50
N GLY A 88 10.25 6.69 -5.74
CA GLY A 88 11.63 6.33 -6.12
C GLY A 88 12.65 7.43 -5.78
N LYS A 89 12.29 8.70 -5.99
CA LYS A 89 13.13 9.84 -5.58
C LYS A 89 13.24 9.98 -4.07
N ILE A 90 12.14 9.80 -3.33
CA ILE A 90 12.15 9.80 -1.86
C ILE A 90 13.04 8.65 -1.34
N ASN A 91 12.91 7.45 -1.93
CA ASN A 91 13.73 6.30 -1.58
C ASN A 91 15.23 6.58 -1.80
N ARG A 92 15.59 7.19 -2.95
CA ARG A 92 16.96 7.63 -3.21
C ARG A 92 17.44 8.66 -2.18
N LEU A 93 16.60 9.64 -1.82
CA LEU A 93 16.93 10.62 -0.79
C LEU A 93 17.22 9.95 0.55
N ARG A 94 16.42 8.95 0.93
CA ARG A 94 16.65 8.15 2.15
C ARG A 94 17.99 7.44 2.12
N VAL A 95 18.34 6.80 1.01
CA VAL A 95 19.64 6.12 0.84
C VAL A 95 20.80 7.12 0.96
N ILE A 96 20.72 8.28 0.29
CA ILE A 96 21.73 9.35 0.38
C ILE A 96 21.90 9.85 1.83
N LYS A 97 20.81 9.86 2.60
CA LYS A 97 20.80 10.29 4.01
C LYS A 97 21.11 9.16 5.00
N GLY A 98 21.40 7.95 4.54
CA GLY A 98 21.68 6.81 5.42
C GLY A 98 20.47 6.31 6.21
N LEU A 99 19.24 6.61 5.76
CA LEU A 99 17.99 6.29 6.47
C LEU A 99 17.41 4.92 6.08
N GLY A 100 18.13 4.17 5.23
CA GLY A 100 17.71 2.90 4.65
C GLY A 100 16.67 3.05 3.51
N PRO A 101 16.71 2.16 2.50
CA PRO A 101 15.74 2.19 1.41
C PRO A 101 14.35 1.74 1.87
N VAL A 102 13.32 1.91 1.04
CA VAL A 102 11.94 1.47 1.31
C VAL A 102 11.39 0.63 0.17
N ALA A 103 10.46 -0.27 0.50
CA ALA A 103 9.78 -1.10 -0.48
C ALA A 103 9.03 -0.22 -1.49
N THR A 104 9.23 -0.52 -2.78
CA THR A 104 8.57 0.20 -3.88
C THR A 104 7.61 -0.77 -4.55
N PRO A 105 6.28 -0.51 -4.52
CA PRO A 105 5.32 -1.40 -5.11
C PRO A 105 5.52 -1.49 -6.62
N HIS A 106 5.29 -2.68 -7.17
CA HIS A 106 5.28 -2.89 -8.60
C HIS A 106 4.04 -2.25 -9.23
N TYR A 107 4.16 -1.83 -10.49
CA TYR A 107 3.01 -1.37 -11.26
C TYR A 107 2.08 -2.54 -11.56
N PRO A 108 0.81 -2.53 -11.11
CA PRO A 108 -0.07 -3.68 -11.31
C PRO A 108 -0.61 -3.72 -12.74
N VAL A 109 -0.74 -4.94 -13.29
CA VAL A 109 -1.28 -5.16 -14.64
C VAL A 109 -2.81 -5.23 -14.60
N ARG A 110 -3.45 -4.12 -14.25
CA ARG A 110 -4.92 -3.98 -14.22
C ARG A 110 -5.35 -2.54 -14.50
N LEU A 111 -6.65 -2.30 -14.51
CA LEU A 111 -7.19 -0.95 -14.56
C LEU A 111 -6.88 -0.23 -13.24
N ILE A 112 -6.09 0.83 -13.32
CA ILE A 112 -5.78 1.67 -12.16
C ILE A 112 -6.96 2.58 -11.83
N THR A 113 -7.46 2.51 -10.60
CA THR A 113 -8.54 3.35 -10.09
C THR A 113 -8.00 4.57 -9.32
N PRO A 114 -8.80 5.63 -9.12
CA PRO A 114 -8.41 6.73 -8.24
C PRO A 114 -8.15 6.32 -6.78
N ASP A 115 -8.74 5.22 -6.30
CA ASP A 115 -8.48 4.67 -4.96
C ASP A 115 -7.04 4.15 -4.83
N GLU A 116 -6.55 3.46 -5.86
CA GLU A 116 -5.18 2.95 -5.89
C GLU A 116 -4.17 4.09 -6.02
N VAL A 117 -4.49 5.12 -6.81
CA VAL A 117 -3.71 6.36 -6.85
C VAL A 117 -3.67 7.00 -5.46
N TYR A 118 -4.81 7.07 -4.77
CA TYR A 118 -4.89 7.69 -3.43
C TYR A 118 -4.03 6.93 -2.43
N GLY A 119 -4.10 5.59 -2.45
CA GLY A 119 -3.27 4.73 -1.61
C GLY A 119 -1.77 4.96 -1.84
N LEU A 120 -1.34 5.05 -3.11
CA LEU A 120 0.06 5.28 -3.45
C LEU A 120 0.52 6.71 -3.13
N VAL A 121 -0.29 7.74 -3.40
CA VAL A 121 0.05 9.14 -3.04
C VAL A 121 0.12 9.32 -1.53
N LYS A 122 -0.75 8.65 -0.77
CA LYS A 122 -0.67 8.61 0.69
C LYS A 122 0.63 7.96 1.14
N HIS A 123 1.04 6.86 0.52
CA HIS A 123 2.33 6.21 0.79
C HIS A 123 3.51 7.15 0.52
N VAL A 124 3.54 7.79 -0.66
CA VAL A 124 4.54 8.80 -1.05
C VAL A 124 4.66 9.90 0.01
N ARG A 125 3.52 10.48 0.41
CA ARG A 125 3.49 11.53 1.43
C ARG A 125 4.02 11.04 2.77
N ASN A 126 3.56 9.89 3.23
CA ASN A 126 3.96 9.38 4.54
C ASN A 126 5.47 9.10 4.57
N GLU A 127 6.05 8.54 3.50
CA GLU A 127 7.50 8.33 3.40
C GLU A 127 8.28 9.65 3.41
N LEU A 128 7.80 10.68 2.72
CA LEU A 128 8.42 12.01 2.79
C LEU A 128 8.32 12.61 4.19
N HIS A 129 7.16 12.50 4.83
CA HIS A 129 6.89 13.08 6.14
C HIS A 129 7.79 12.47 7.23
N LEU A 130 8.20 11.20 7.08
CA LEU A 130 9.19 10.56 7.94
C LEU A 130 10.58 11.21 7.87
N LEU A 131 10.90 11.95 6.80
CA LEU A 131 12.16 12.69 6.67
C LEU A 131 12.18 14.03 7.42
N ILE A 132 11.02 14.45 7.93
CA ILE A 132 10.88 15.66 8.74
C ILE A 132 11.08 15.25 10.22
N PRO A 133 11.96 15.94 10.98
CA PRO A 133 12.09 15.75 12.43
C PRO A 133 10.76 15.86 13.13
N GLU A 134 10.54 14.98 14.09
CA GLU A 134 9.25 14.77 14.72
C GLU A 134 8.71 16.02 15.42
N ASP A 135 9.57 16.69 16.18
CA ASP A 135 9.32 17.94 16.89
C ASP A 135 8.85 19.07 15.96
N GLN A 136 9.14 18.95 14.66
CA GLN A 136 8.76 19.93 13.67
C GLN A 136 7.53 19.51 12.85
N ARG A 137 7.11 18.24 12.88
CA ARG A 137 5.98 17.75 12.08
C ARG A 137 4.70 18.50 12.44
N LYS A 138 4.23 19.34 11.52
CA LYS A 138 2.97 20.08 11.70
C LYS A 138 1.81 19.22 11.21
N ASN A 139 0.84 18.98 12.09
CA ASN A 139 -0.45 18.45 11.66
C ASN A 139 -1.16 19.51 10.83
N ARG A 140 -1.32 19.26 9.54
CA ARG A 140 -2.01 20.16 8.62
C ARG A 140 -3.34 19.58 8.22
N THR A 141 -4.37 20.42 8.22
CA THR A 141 -5.68 20.07 7.69
C THR A 141 -5.61 19.98 6.17
N THR A 142 -6.40 19.07 5.61
CA THR A 142 -6.56 18.97 4.16
C THR A 142 -7.15 20.28 3.63
N PRO A 143 -6.53 20.90 2.62
CA PRO A 143 -7.05 22.14 2.05
C PRO A 143 -8.41 21.89 1.40
N VAL A 144 -9.35 22.82 1.60
CA VAL A 144 -10.62 22.82 0.86
C VAL A 144 -10.35 23.32 -0.55
N ILE A 145 -10.71 22.52 -1.56
CA ILE A 145 -10.45 22.82 -2.96
C ILE A 145 -11.78 23.09 -3.65
N HIS A 146 -11.95 24.31 -4.18
CA HIS A 146 -13.17 24.77 -4.85
C HIS A 146 -13.13 24.66 -6.38
N LYS A 147 -12.18 23.90 -6.94
CA LYS A 147 -11.97 23.74 -8.39
C LYS A 147 -12.38 22.34 -8.84
N ASN A 148 -12.90 22.21 -10.06
CA ASN A 148 -13.03 20.89 -10.70
C ASN A 148 -11.63 20.33 -11.02
N ILE A 149 -11.23 19.30 -10.28
CA ILE A 149 -9.91 18.66 -10.41
C ILE A 149 -10.03 17.44 -11.31
N VAL A 150 -9.16 17.35 -12.32
CA VAL A 150 -9.03 16.17 -13.20
C VAL A 150 -7.69 15.46 -12.94
N PRO A 151 -7.50 14.19 -13.38
CA PRO A 151 -6.23 13.49 -13.17
C PRO A 151 -5.00 14.23 -13.74
N GLY A 152 -5.17 15.08 -14.75
CA GLY A 152 -4.14 15.98 -15.27
C GLY A 152 -3.61 16.98 -14.24
N ASP A 153 -4.49 17.54 -13.40
CA ASP A 153 -4.09 18.44 -12.31
C ASP A 153 -3.27 17.68 -11.25
N VAL A 154 -3.70 16.45 -10.90
CA VAL A 154 -2.99 15.60 -9.93
C VAL A 154 -1.61 15.21 -10.47
N TYR A 155 -1.53 14.80 -11.74
CA TYR A 155 -0.27 14.48 -12.39
C TYR A 155 0.69 15.67 -12.38
N SER A 156 0.20 16.87 -12.75
CA SER A 156 1.00 18.09 -12.74
C SER A 156 1.47 18.41 -11.32
N SER A 157 0.60 18.28 -10.31
CA SER A 157 0.96 18.49 -8.92
C SER A 157 2.04 17.51 -8.40
N LEU A 158 2.01 16.25 -8.84
CA LEU A 158 3.08 15.28 -8.55
C LEU A 158 4.35 15.55 -9.35
N GLN A 159 4.24 16.04 -10.59
CA GLN A 159 5.40 16.52 -11.36
C GLN A 159 6.11 17.64 -10.61
N TRP A 160 5.36 18.55 -9.98
CA TRP A 160 5.92 19.56 -9.09
C TRP A 160 6.72 18.96 -7.96
N ALA A 161 6.13 18.01 -7.24
CA ALA A 161 6.81 17.33 -6.14
C ALA A 161 8.09 16.63 -6.64
N SER A 162 8.02 15.94 -7.78
CA SER A 162 9.16 15.26 -8.39
C SER A 162 10.32 16.22 -8.69
N LEU A 163 10.05 17.34 -9.38
CA LEU A 163 11.07 18.35 -9.71
C LEU A 163 11.61 19.04 -8.45
N ARG A 164 10.76 19.23 -7.44
CA ARG A 164 11.17 19.82 -6.17
C ARG A 164 12.04 18.87 -5.34
N ILE A 165 12.01 17.55 -5.54
CA ILE A 165 12.94 16.65 -4.83
C ILE A 165 14.35 16.70 -5.43
N ASP A 166 14.51 17.07 -6.71
CA ASP A 166 15.81 17.00 -7.41
C ASP A 166 16.94 17.77 -6.72
N PRO A 167 16.77 19.04 -6.31
CA PRO A 167 17.81 19.75 -5.57
C PRO A 167 18.17 19.09 -4.23
N LEU A 168 17.23 18.39 -3.57
CA LEU A 168 17.51 17.66 -2.31
C LEU A 168 18.42 16.45 -2.55
N LEU A 169 18.33 15.83 -3.73
CA LEU A 169 19.20 14.74 -4.16
C LEU A 169 20.62 15.18 -4.56
N GLY A 170 20.86 16.49 -4.71
CA GLY A 170 22.15 17.03 -5.15
C GLY A 170 22.43 16.83 -6.64
N VAL A 171 21.43 16.39 -7.42
CA VAL A 171 21.52 16.19 -8.87
C VAL A 171 20.51 17.09 -9.59
N ARG A 172 20.80 17.47 -10.83
CA ARG A 172 19.84 18.20 -11.68
C ARG A 172 18.86 17.22 -12.33
N GLY A 173 18.07 16.54 -11.51
CA GLY A 173 17.11 15.53 -11.94
C GLY A 173 17.75 14.22 -12.35
N TYR A 174 17.22 13.59 -13.40
CA TYR A 174 17.70 12.30 -13.86
C TYR A 174 19.01 12.42 -14.64
N THR A 175 19.85 11.39 -14.50
CA THR A 175 21.08 11.22 -15.27
C THR A 175 20.83 10.40 -16.53
N PRO A 176 21.66 10.53 -17.58
CA PRO A 176 21.57 9.65 -18.75
C PRO A 176 21.62 8.15 -18.43
N ASN A 177 22.30 7.76 -17.34
CA ASN A 177 22.37 6.38 -16.85
C ASN A 177 20.99 5.85 -16.43
N GLU A 178 20.21 6.66 -15.71
CA GLU A 178 18.87 6.29 -15.24
C GLU A 178 17.85 6.30 -16.40
N VAL A 179 17.97 7.26 -17.33
CA VAL A 179 17.16 7.27 -18.55
C VAL A 179 17.44 6.02 -19.38
N TYR A 180 18.70 5.61 -19.50
CA TYR A 180 19.09 4.38 -20.18
C TYR A 180 18.53 3.13 -19.49
N GLN A 181 18.61 3.06 -18.16
CA GLN A 181 18.07 1.96 -17.37
C GLN A 181 16.56 1.79 -17.59
N LEU A 182 15.80 2.89 -17.59
CA LEU A 182 14.37 2.86 -17.88
C LEU A 182 14.08 2.48 -19.34
N ALA A 183 14.89 2.95 -20.29
CA ALA A 183 14.77 2.54 -21.70
C ALA A 183 15.03 1.04 -21.88
N GLU A 184 16.01 0.48 -21.16
CA GLU A 184 16.27 -0.97 -21.15
C GLU A 184 15.09 -1.74 -20.56
N TYR A 185 14.51 -1.25 -19.47
CA TYR A 185 13.30 -1.85 -18.89
C TYR A 185 12.12 -1.85 -19.87
N ILE A 186 11.91 -0.75 -20.61
CA ILE A 186 10.88 -0.65 -21.66
C ILE A 186 11.13 -1.66 -22.78
N VAL A 187 12.38 -1.86 -23.21
CA VAL A 187 12.73 -2.89 -24.22
C VAL A 187 12.32 -4.27 -23.72
N GLU A 188 12.58 -4.61 -22.46
CA GLU A 188 12.20 -5.90 -21.89
C GLU A 188 10.67 -6.07 -21.79
N GLN A 189 9.92 -5.02 -21.42
CA GLN A 189 8.45 -5.07 -21.45
C GLN A 189 7.93 -5.33 -22.88
N ILE A 190 8.52 -4.68 -23.88
CA ILE A 190 8.13 -4.86 -25.29
C ILE A 190 8.50 -6.25 -25.81
N ARG A 191 9.68 -6.77 -25.44
CA ARG A 191 10.07 -8.16 -25.73
C ARG A 191 9.07 -9.15 -25.15
N PHE A 192 8.67 -8.97 -23.90
CA PHE A 192 7.64 -9.80 -23.30
C PHE A 192 6.30 -9.74 -24.04
N LEU A 193 5.82 -8.54 -24.40
CA LEU A 193 4.61 -8.39 -25.22
C LEU A 193 4.75 -9.14 -26.55
N ARG A 194 5.90 -9.01 -27.21
CA ARG A 194 6.20 -9.69 -28.47
C ARG A 194 6.19 -11.22 -28.33
N LEU A 195 6.84 -11.74 -27.29
CA LEU A 195 6.85 -13.17 -26.97
C LEU A 195 5.44 -13.70 -26.69
N SER A 196 4.62 -12.94 -25.97
CA SER A 196 3.23 -13.33 -25.67
C SER A 196 2.36 -13.53 -26.92
N GLN A 197 2.73 -12.84 -28.01
CA GLN A 197 2.11 -12.93 -29.33
C GLN A 197 2.80 -13.95 -30.25
N ASN A 198 3.74 -14.75 -29.73
CA ASN A 198 4.53 -15.72 -30.50
C ASN A 198 5.25 -15.10 -31.71
N LEU A 199 5.76 -13.89 -31.54
CA LEU A 199 6.54 -13.20 -32.55
C LEU A 199 8.03 -13.39 -32.28
N ALA A 200 8.79 -13.84 -33.29
CA ALA A 200 10.22 -14.05 -33.16
C ALA A 200 10.97 -12.77 -32.74
N GLU A 201 11.92 -12.89 -31.81
CA GLU A 201 12.72 -11.77 -31.28
C GLU A 201 13.80 -11.25 -32.25
N ILE A 202 13.91 -11.84 -33.44
CA ILE A 202 15.00 -11.62 -34.39
C ILE A 202 14.86 -10.26 -35.06
N ARG A 203 15.24 -9.20 -34.35
CA ARG A 203 15.48 -7.87 -34.89
C ARG A 203 16.86 -7.44 -34.43
N LYS A 204 17.73 -7.08 -35.36
CA LYS A 204 19.07 -6.58 -35.05
C LYS A 204 18.96 -5.24 -34.34
N LYS A 205 19.68 -5.07 -33.23
CA LYS A 205 19.80 -3.77 -32.55
C LYS A 205 20.43 -2.76 -33.54
N PRO A 206 19.86 -1.56 -33.72
CA PRO A 206 20.42 -0.56 -34.62
C PRO A 206 21.83 -0.13 -34.18
N ALA A 207 22.63 0.38 -35.11
CA ALA A 207 23.94 0.94 -34.77
C ALA A 207 23.78 2.13 -33.81
N LYS A 208 24.74 2.30 -32.89
CA LYS A 208 24.75 3.44 -31.98
C LYS A 208 25.07 4.71 -32.77
N THR A 209 24.33 5.79 -32.52
CA THR A 209 24.62 7.12 -33.10
C THR A 209 25.78 7.79 -32.34
N SER A 210 26.26 8.93 -32.82
CA SER A 210 27.28 9.73 -32.13
C SER A 210 26.87 11.20 -32.06
N GLY A 211 27.22 11.86 -30.96
CA GLY A 211 27.08 13.30 -30.78
C GLY A 211 25.63 13.78 -30.64
N LYS A 212 24.71 12.93 -30.16
CA LYS A 212 23.31 13.32 -29.97
C LYS A 212 23.07 13.92 -28.59
N HIS A 213 22.07 14.80 -28.54
CA HIS A 213 21.66 15.53 -27.33
C HIS A 213 20.30 15.01 -26.79
N PRO A 214 19.91 15.37 -25.56
CA PRO A 214 18.64 14.91 -24.96
C PRO A 214 17.38 15.21 -25.80
N ASN A 215 17.37 16.29 -26.59
CA ASN A 215 16.26 16.58 -27.51
C ASN A 215 16.04 15.46 -28.56
N HIS A 216 17.09 14.82 -29.03
CA HIS A 216 17.01 13.69 -29.97
C HIS A 216 16.49 12.44 -29.26
N ALA A 217 16.87 12.22 -28.00
CA ALA A 217 16.34 11.14 -27.18
C ALA A 217 14.85 11.35 -26.87
N LEU A 218 14.42 12.59 -26.57
CA LEU A 218 13.00 12.92 -26.39
C LEU A 218 12.21 12.68 -27.68
N LYS A 219 12.75 13.09 -28.84
CA LYS A 219 12.13 12.79 -30.14
C LYS A 219 11.95 11.29 -30.34
N ALA A 220 12.99 10.48 -30.09
CA ALA A 220 12.91 9.03 -30.19
C ALA A 220 11.89 8.40 -29.21
N ALA A 221 11.73 8.99 -28.02
CA ALA A 221 10.71 8.57 -27.07
C ALA A 221 9.29 8.89 -27.59
N ILE A 222 9.07 10.08 -28.16
CA ILE A 222 7.78 10.46 -28.77
C ILE A 222 7.46 9.58 -29.99
N ASP A 223 8.45 9.26 -30.83
CA ASP A 223 8.29 8.33 -31.95
C ASP A 223 7.87 6.92 -31.47
N LEU A 224 8.47 6.44 -30.37
CA LEU A 224 8.05 5.18 -29.72
C LEU A 224 6.64 5.30 -29.14
N GLN A 225 6.31 6.41 -28.49
CA GLN A 225 4.96 6.64 -27.95
C GLN A 225 3.92 6.65 -29.07
N GLN A 226 4.23 7.20 -30.25
CA GLN A 226 3.35 7.14 -31.42
C GLN A 226 3.13 5.70 -31.91
N LYS A 227 4.16 4.84 -31.85
CA LYS A 227 4.01 3.40 -32.17
C LYS A 227 3.15 2.68 -31.12
N VAL A 228 3.32 2.98 -29.84
CA VAL A 228 2.46 2.47 -28.76
C VAL A 228 1.02 2.91 -28.96
N PHE A 229 0.79 4.19 -29.25
CA PHE A 229 -0.53 4.75 -29.54
C PHE A 229 -1.21 4.00 -30.69
N GLN A 230 -0.50 3.76 -31.80
CA GLN A 230 -1.04 3.01 -32.94
C GLN A 230 -1.33 1.55 -32.58
N ALA A 231 -0.44 0.89 -31.83
CA ALA A 231 -0.64 -0.47 -31.34
C ALA A 231 -1.91 -0.57 -30.46
N GLN A 232 -2.16 0.42 -29.60
CA GLN A 232 -3.35 0.47 -28.75
C GLN A 232 -4.64 0.68 -29.55
N ILE A 233 -4.61 1.50 -30.60
CA ILE A 233 -5.75 1.63 -31.55
C ILE A 233 -6.05 0.28 -32.19
N ASN A 234 -5.00 -0.42 -32.66
CA ASN A 234 -5.16 -1.71 -33.31
C ASN A 234 -5.63 -2.82 -32.35
N LEU A 235 -5.43 -2.64 -31.04
CA LEU A 235 -6.00 -3.48 -29.97
C LEU A 235 -7.43 -3.10 -29.56
N TRP A 236 -8.04 -2.14 -30.28
CA TRP A 236 -9.37 -1.57 -29.99
C TRP A 236 -9.50 -1.06 -28.56
N MET A 237 -8.43 -0.48 -28.03
CA MET A 237 -8.45 0.10 -26.69
C MET A 237 -9.15 1.47 -26.72
N PRO A 238 -9.81 1.90 -25.62
CA PRO A 238 -10.35 3.26 -25.52
C PRO A 238 -9.28 4.31 -25.84
N LEU A 239 -9.69 5.42 -26.45
CA LEU A 239 -8.79 6.43 -27.04
C LEU A 239 -7.51 6.65 -26.20
N PRO A 240 -6.33 6.25 -26.71
CA PRO A 240 -5.08 6.38 -25.98
C PRO A 240 -4.60 7.84 -25.89
N GLU A 241 -3.66 8.11 -24.98
CA GLU A 241 -3.09 9.45 -24.84
C GLU A 241 -2.28 9.80 -26.09
N LYS A 242 -2.61 10.90 -26.75
CA LYS A 242 -1.86 11.37 -27.92
C LYS A 242 -0.44 11.76 -27.48
N PRO A 243 0.60 11.38 -28.24
CA PRO A 243 1.95 11.85 -27.96
C PRO A 243 1.99 13.39 -27.98
N PRO A 244 2.66 14.01 -26.99
CA PRO A 244 2.79 15.46 -26.96
C PRO A 244 3.72 15.95 -28.07
N GLU A 245 3.56 17.22 -28.45
CA GLU A 245 4.53 17.90 -29.30
C GLU A 245 5.84 18.14 -28.54
N ILE A 246 6.96 18.16 -29.28
CA ILE A 246 8.27 18.47 -28.69
C ILE A 246 8.30 19.95 -28.31
N PRO A 247 8.51 20.29 -27.02
CA PRO A 247 8.53 21.68 -26.62
C PRO A 247 9.77 22.40 -27.18
N HIS A 248 9.59 23.66 -27.58
CA HIS A 248 10.68 24.54 -28.04
C HIS A 248 11.48 25.11 -26.86
N ARG A 249 12.17 24.25 -26.10
CA ARG A 249 13.08 24.64 -25.01
C ARG A 249 14.28 23.71 -24.91
N VAL A 250 15.21 24.05 -24.03
CA VAL A 250 16.31 23.15 -23.67
C VAL A 250 15.71 21.91 -22.99
N ILE A 251 15.95 20.75 -23.61
CA ILE A 251 15.50 19.45 -23.13
C ILE A 251 16.54 18.87 -22.18
N SER A 252 16.10 18.47 -21.00
CA SER A 252 16.88 17.79 -19.98
C SER A 252 16.65 16.27 -20.04
N PRO A 253 17.52 15.45 -19.42
CA PRO A 253 17.24 14.02 -19.28
C PRO A 253 15.95 13.73 -18.49
N THR A 254 15.52 14.63 -17.59
CA THR A 254 14.25 14.51 -16.87
C THR A 254 13.06 14.53 -17.84
N ASP A 255 13.08 15.39 -18.86
CA ASP A 255 12.02 15.44 -19.87
C ASP A 255 11.92 14.12 -20.65
N VAL A 256 13.07 13.50 -20.95
CA VAL A 256 13.12 12.18 -21.60
C VAL A 256 12.58 11.11 -20.67
N TYR A 257 13.01 11.10 -19.41
CA TYR A 257 12.55 10.16 -18.39
C TYR A 257 11.02 10.21 -18.23
N ASP A 258 10.45 11.42 -18.15
CA ASP A 258 9.00 11.63 -18.04
C ASP A 258 8.22 11.05 -19.23
N ALA A 259 8.73 11.23 -20.45
CA ALA A 259 8.13 10.62 -21.64
C ALA A 259 8.16 9.07 -21.57
N LEU A 260 9.27 8.49 -21.09
CA LEU A 260 9.40 7.05 -20.89
C LEU A 260 8.45 6.52 -19.81
N GLN A 261 8.16 7.28 -18.76
CA GLN A 261 7.17 6.91 -17.75
C GLN A 261 5.76 6.80 -18.34
N VAL A 262 5.37 7.72 -19.23
CA VAL A 262 4.08 7.63 -19.95
C VAL A 262 4.02 6.37 -20.81
N ILE A 263 5.09 6.09 -21.57
CA ILE A 263 5.20 4.86 -22.38
C ILE A 263 5.05 3.62 -21.50
N LEU A 264 5.72 3.57 -20.35
CA LEU A 264 5.64 2.43 -19.44
C LEU A 264 4.20 2.20 -18.95
N ALA A 265 3.49 3.25 -18.54
CA ALA A 265 2.09 3.15 -18.11
C ALA A 265 1.17 2.64 -19.24
N GLU A 266 1.38 3.09 -20.48
CA GLU A 266 0.62 2.62 -21.64
C GLU A 266 0.95 1.17 -22.04
N LEU A 267 2.20 0.72 -21.85
CA LEU A 267 2.58 -0.68 -22.03
C LEU A 267 1.93 -1.58 -20.96
N GLN A 268 1.83 -1.15 -19.70
CA GLN A 268 1.11 -1.93 -18.67
C GLN A 268 -0.38 -2.05 -19.00
N ARG A 269 -0.98 -0.99 -19.56
CA ARG A 269 -2.36 -1.02 -20.07
C ARG A 269 -2.52 -2.03 -21.22
N MET A 270 -1.54 -2.14 -22.11
CA MET A 270 -1.54 -3.16 -23.18
C MET A 270 -1.40 -4.59 -22.63
N LYS A 271 -0.53 -4.80 -21.63
CA LYS A 271 -0.42 -6.08 -20.93
C LYS A 271 -1.76 -6.52 -20.33
N TYR A 272 -2.47 -5.59 -19.68
CA TYR A 272 -3.81 -5.84 -19.16
C TYR A 272 -4.82 -6.16 -20.26
N ARG A 273 -4.82 -5.42 -21.38
CA ARG A 273 -5.71 -5.70 -22.53
C ARG A 273 -5.52 -7.09 -23.10
N LEU A 274 -4.28 -7.58 -23.10
CA LEU A 274 -3.90 -8.89 -23.63
C LEU A 274 -4.05 -10.03 -22.63
N GLY A 275 -4.38 -9.76 -21.36
CA GLY A 275 -4.47 -10.81 -20.34
C GLY A 275 -3.11 -11.38 -19.92
N VAL A 276 -2.00 -10.63 -20.09
CA VAL A 276 -0.64 -11.14 -19.82
C VAL A 276 0.03 -10.44 -18.65
N ASN A 277 0.52 -11.22 -17.69
CA ASN A 277 1.32 -10.69 -16.57
C ASN A 277 2.64 -11.45 -16.44
N ARG A 278 3.72 -10.69 -16.32
CA ARG A 278 5.03 -11.19 -15.92
C ARG A 278 5.72 -10.07 -15.16
N GLU A 279 6.25 -10.41 -14.00
CA GLU A 279 7.17 -9.57 -13.28
C GLU A 279 8.51 -9.59 -14.00
N ILE A 280 8.95 -8.41 -14.43
CA ILE A 280 10.23 -8.23 -15.09
C ILE A 280 11.08 -7.44 -14.10
N PRO A 281 12.23 -7.97 -13.69
CA PRO A 281 13.09 -7.26 -12.74
C PRO A 281 13.58 -5.96 -13.38
N TYR A 282 13.71 -4.92 -12.56
CA TYR A 282 14.28 -3.65 -13.02
C TYR A 282 15.77 -3.86 -13.35
N PRO A 283 16.27 -3.44 -14.52
CA PRO A 283 17.67 -3.63 -14.90
C PRO A 283 18.62 -2.97 -13.91
N ALA A 284 19.81 -3.51 -13.70
CA ALA A 284 20.84 -2.86 -12.88
C ALA A 284 21.28 -1.51 -13.50
N LEU A 285 21.61 -0.53 -12.67
CA LEU A 285 22.07 0.78 -13.13
C LEU A 285 23.44 0.65 -13.80
N LYS A 286 23.54 1.06 -15.06
CA LYS A 286 24.81 1.06 -15.82
C LYS A 286 25.38 2.48 -15.90
N THR A 287 26.67 2.62 -15.69
CA THR A 287 27.37 3.91 -15.75
C THR A 287 27.81 4.28 -17.17
N ASN A 288 28.24 5.54 -17.35
CA ASN A 288 28.81 6.07 -18.60
C ASN A 288 27.89 5.97 -19.83
N LYS A 289 26.58 6.09 -19.63
CA LYS A 289 25.59 6.13 -20.72
C LYS A 289 25.44 7.54 -21.27
N THR A 290 25.19 7.63 -22.56
CA THR A 290 24.96 8.90 -23.27
C THR A 290 23.57 8.93 -23.90
N PRO A 291 23.08 10.10 -24.35
CA PRO A 291 21.82 10.17 -25.11
C PRO A 291 21.80 9.25 -26.34
N ASP A 292 22.94 9.01 -27.00
CA ASP A 292 23.04 8.05 -28.11
C ASP A 292 22.69 6.61 -27.71
N ASP A 293 23.10 6.19 -26.50
CA ASP A 293 22.75 4.86 -25.98
C ASP A 293 21.23 4.73 -25.76
N VAL A 294 20.61 5.79 -25.26
CA VAL A 294 19.16 5.87 -25.06
C VAL A 294 18.44 5.82 -26.41
N ILE A 295 18.86 6.63 -27.39
CA ILE A 295 18.28 6.65 -28.73
C ILE A 295 18.37 5.26 -29.38
N GLN A 296 19.52 4.59 -29.26
CA GLN A 296 19.69 3.24 -29.80
C GLN A 296 18.65 2.26 -29.22
N LEU A 297 18.38 2.31 -27.90
CA LEU A 297 17.39 1.45 -27.26
C LEU A 297 15.96 1.82 -27.66
N LEU A 298 15.63 3.11 -27.76
CA LEU A 298 14.27 3.55 -28.13
C LEU A 298 13.94 3.23 -29.59
N VAL A 299 14.90 3.40 -30.51
CA VAL A 299 14.74 2.95 -31.91
C VAL A 299 14.61 1.42 -31.97
N TYR A 300 15.37 0.70 -31.13
CA TYR A 300 15.23 -0.76 -31.04
C TYR A 300 13.86 -1.18 -30.52
N ALA A 301 13.37 -0.57 -29.45
CA ALA A 301 12.03 -0.75 -28.91
C ALA A 301 10.94 -0.50 -29.97
N SER A 302 11.06 0.61 -30.71
CA SER A 302 10.14 0.95 -31.81
C SER A 302 10.12 -0.09 -32.93
N ASN A 303 11.25 -0.76 -33.17
CA ASN A 303 11.34 -1.86 -34.15
C ASN A 303 10.79 -3.19 -33.61
N LEU A 304 10.78 -3.37 -32.28
CA LEU A 304 10.32 -4.59 -31.63
C LEU A 304 8.82 -4.62 -31.37
N ILE A 305 8.22 -3.47 -31.06
CA ILE A 305 6.82 -3.38 -30.63
C ILE A 305 5.89 -4.02 -31.67
N PRO A 306 5.00 -4.96 -31.25
CA PRO A 306 4.03 -5.53 -32.17
C PRO A 306 3.08 -4.45 -32.68
N SER A 307 2.78 -4.46 -33.98
CA SER A 307 1.81 -3.54 -34.58
C SER A 307 0.36 -3.92 -34.25
N PHE A 308 0.10 -5.18 -33.86
CA PHE A 308 -1.23 -5.74 -33.63
C PHE A 308 -2.20 -5.53 -34.81
N ASN A 309 -1.69 -5.55 -36.05
CA ASN A 309 -2.53 -5.39 -37.23
C ASN A 309 -3.54 -6.54 -37.39
N SER A 310 -4.66 -6.27 -38.07
CA SER A 310 -5.75 -7.24 -38.29
C SER A 310 -5.36 -8.45 -39.16
N GLU A 311 -4.21 -8.38 -39.83
CA GLU A 311 -3.67 -9.47 -40.66
C GLU A 311 -3.23 -10.70 -39.84
N ARG A 312 -3.08 -10.56 -38.52
CA ARG A 312 -2.66 -11.65 -37.63
C ARG A 312 -3.63 -11.80 -36.46
N ALA A 313 -3.89 -13.04 -36.07
CA ALA A 313 -4.65 -13.32 -34.86
C ALA A 313 -3.92 -12.79 -33.62
N ILE A 314 -4.62 -11.97 -32.84
CA ILE A 314 -4.13 -11.44 -31.57
C ILE A 314 -4.35 -12.51 -30.49
N ARG A 315 -3.29 -12.86 -29.76
CA ARG A 315 -3.40 -13.77 -28.61
C ARG A 315 -3.80 -12.98 -27.39
N GLN A 316 -5.05 -13.11 -27.01
CA GLN A 316 -5.61 -12.53 -25.79
C GLN A 316 -5.95 -13.65 -24.80
N TYR A 317 -5.51 -13.50 -23.56
CA TYR A 317 -5.82 -14.40 -22.45
C TYR A 317 -6.96 -13.80 -21.60
N ASP A 318 -7.56 -14.62 -20.74
CA ASP A 318 -8.61 -14.15 -19.84
C ASP A 318 -8.02 -13.21 -18.78
N ASN A 319 -8.59 -12.01 -18.66
CA ASN A 319 -8.15 -11.02 -17.68
C ASN A 319 -8.38 -11.48 -16.24
N ASN A 320 -9.32 -12.40 -16.00
CA ASN A 320 -9.54 -12.97 -14.66
C ASN A 320 -8.32 -13.76 -14.16
N GLN A 321 -7.44 -14.23 -15.06
CA GLN A 321 -6.17 -14.87 -14.68
C GLN A 321 -5.11 -13.88 -14.16
N LEU A 322 -5.36 -12.57 -14.33
CA LEU A 322 -4.50 -11.52 -13.80
C LEU A 322 -4.80 -11.22 -12.33
N ASP A 323 -6.04 -11.51 -11.89
CA ASP A 323 -6.41 -11.42 -10.49
C ASP A 323 -5.62 -12.46 -9.71
N LYS A 324 -5.08 -12.02 -8.57
CA LYS A 324 -4.31 -12.92 -7.73
C LYS A 324 -5.24 -13.84 -6.98
N THR A 325 -4.73 -15.03 -6.73
CA THR A 325 -5.41 -16.07 -5.97
C THR A 325 -4.82 -16.16 -4.56
N PRO A 326 -5.49 -16.86 -3.64
CA PRO A 326 -4.86 -17.23 -2.38
C PRO A 326 -3.57 -18.05 -2.56
N ASP A 327 -3.49 -18.88 -3.62
CA ASP A 327 -2.28 -19.65 -3.94
C ASP A 327 -1.07 -18.73 -4.20
N ASP A 328 -1.28 -17.62 -4.92
CA ASP A 328 -0.23 -16.64 -5.17
C ASP A 328 0.27 -15.97 -3.89
N SER A 329 -0.65 -15.63 -2.99
CA SER A 329 -0.32 -14.99 -1.70
C SER A 329 0.40 -15.97 -0.77
N PHE A 330 -0.09 -17.21 -0.69
CA PHE A 330 0.52 -18.29 0.09
C PHE A 330 1.94 -18.58 -0.38
N ARG A 331 2.18 -18.57 -1.70
CA ARG A 331 3.52 -18.75 -2.28
C ARG A 331 4.50 -17.68 -1.80
N VAL A 332 4.14 -16.40 -1.88
CA VAL A 332 5.03 -15.31 -1.42
C VAL A 332 5.24 -15.37 0.09
N ALA A 333 4.19 -15.65 0.86
CA ALA A 333 4.30 -15.82 2.32
C ALA A 333 5.21 -17.01 2.69
N SER A 334 5.17 -18.10 1.93
CA SER A 334 6.04 -19.27 2.15
C SER A 334 7.50 -18.92 1.93
N GLU A 335 7.78 -18.07 0.93
CA GLU A 335 9.11 -17.52 0.69
C GLU A 335 9.61 -16.70 1.87
N VAL A 336 8.76 -15.80 2.37
CA VAL A 336 9.06 -14.95 3.52
C VAL A 336 9.37 -15.80 4.76
N LEU A 337 8.55 -16.81 5.03
CA LEU A 337 8.79 -17.71 6.16
C LEU A 337 10.12 -18.44 6.01
N HIS A 338 10.42 -18.92 4.80
CA HIS A 338 11.69 -19.60 4.53
C HIS A 338 12.89 -18.66 4.73
N MET A 339 12.84 -17.44 4.20
CA MET A 339 13.87 -16.42 4.38
C MET A 339 14.17 -16.18 5.86
N LEU A 340 13.13 -15.94 6.66
CA LEU A 340 13.28 -15.67 8.10
C LEU A 340 13.79 -16.88 8.87
N THR A 341 13.37 -18.08 8.49
CA THR A 341 13.86 -19.33 9.10
C THR A 341 15.36 -19.51 8.86
N GLU A 342 15.84 -19.25 7.64
CA GLU A 342 17.28 -19.32 7.34
C GLU A 342 18.08 -18.26 8.11
N LEU A 343 17.55 -17.04 8.25
CA LEU A 343 18.19 -16.00 9.06
C LEU A 343 18.26 -16.38 10.54
N ASN A 344 17.15 -16.87 11.13
CA ASN A 344 17.12 -17.31 12.51
C ASN A 344 18.10 -18.46 12.76
N LYS A 345 18.14 -19.44 11.85
CA LYS A 345 19.12 -20.53 11.89
C LYS A 345 20.55 -20.01 11.83
N ALA A 346 20.86 -19.07 10.93
CA ALA A 346 22.19 -18.47 10.83
C ALA A 346 22.59 -17.68 12.08
N ARG A 347 21.62 -17.15 12.84
CA ARG A 347 21.81 -16.48 14.13
C ARG A 347 21.80 -17.43 15.34
N GLY A 348 21.60 -18.74 15.13
CA GLY A 348 21.46 -19.71 16.22
C GLY A 348 20.16 -19.58 17.01
N ILE A 349 19.15 -18.89 16.47
CA ILE A 349 17.84 -18.68 17.10
C ILE A 349 16.94 -19.86 16.71
N THR A 350 16.44 -20.59 17.72
CA THR A 350 15.48 -21.68 17.50
C THR A 350 14.08 -21.17 17.79
N VAL A 351 13.21 -21.18 16.78
CA VAL A 351 11.80 -20.79 16.92
C VAL A 351 10.94 -22.04 16.91
N ARG A 352 10.22 -22.27 18.00
CA ARG A 352 9.23 -23.35 18.07
C ARG A 352 7.93 -22.83 17.48
N ALA A 353 7.51 -23.33 16.33
CA ALA A 353 6.20 -23.03 15.79
C ALA A 353 5.14 -23.65 16.71
N GLU A 354 4.34 -22.80 17.36
CA GLU A 354 3.14 -23.25 18.07
C GLU A 354 2.07 -23.55 17.02
N HIS A 355 1.59 -24.80 16.97
CA HIS A 355 0.45 -25.14 16.15
C HIS A 355 -0.81 -24.86 16.96
N GLU A 356 -1.54 -23.83 16.58
CA GLU A 356 -2.86 -23.56 17.14
C GLU A 356 -3.93 -24.03 16.16
N GLU A 357 -4.94 -24.73 16.67
CA GLU A 357 -6.12 -25.09 15.89
C GLU A 357 -7.00 -23.84 15.76
N ILE A 358 -7.27 -23.43 14.52
CA ILE A 358 -8.14 -22.28 14.25
C ILE A 358 -9.56 -22.80 14.04
N TYR A 359 -10.45 -22.49 14.99
CA TYR A 359 -11.87 -22.92 14.92
C TYR A 359 -12.81 -21.86 14.32
N GLN A 360 -12.28 -20.74 13.82
CA GLN A 360 -13.06 -19.60 13.33
C GLN A 360 -12.93 -19.43 11.81
N ASP A 361 -13.98 -18.88 11.18
CA ASP A 361 -13.98 -18.60 9.74
C ASP A 361 -13.03 -17.45 9.39
N ILE A 362 -11.84 -17.79 8.89
CA ILE A 362 -10.84 -16.80 8.48
C ILE A 362 -11.21 -16.18 7.14
N THR A 363 -11.41 -14.85 7.15
CA THR A 363 -11.67 -14.06 5.95
C THR A 363 -10.38 -13.50 5.33
N PRO A 364 -10.40 -13.06 4.05
CA PRO A 364 -9.27 -12.35 3.42
C PRO A 364 -8.77 -11.14 4.23
N ARG A 365 -9.67 -10.47 4.95
CA ARG A 365 -9.35 -9.32 5.78
C ARG A 365 -8.41 -9.69 6.95
N HIS A 366 -8.64 -10.84 7.60
CA HIS A 366 -7.79 -11.31 8.70
C HIS A 366 -6.37 -11.62 8.20
N ALA A 367 -6.23 -12.29 7.06
CA ALA A 367 -4.93 -12.56 6.44
C ALA A 367 -4.19 -11.27 6.06
N TYR A 368 -4.91 -10.25 5.56
CA TYR A 368 -4.34 -8.94 5.27
C TYR A 368 -3.89 -8.19 6.54
N GLN A 369 -4.71 -8.19 7.60
CA GLN A 369 -4.34 -7.61 8.89
C GLN A 369 -3.08 -8.30 9.46
N ALA A 370 -3.00 -9.63 9.38
CA ALA A 370 -1.81 -10.37 9.78
C ALA A 370 -0.55 -9.96 9.00
N ALA A 371 -0.67 -9.81 7.68
CA ALA A 371 0.42 -9.30 6.85
C ALA A 371 0.82 -7.85 7.23
N LEU A 372 -0.15 -6.96 7.53
CA LEU A 372 0.14 -5.61 8.02
C LEU A 372 0.93 -5.63 9.34
N HIS A 373 0.56 -6.51 10.27
CA HIS A 373 1.25 -6.66 11.55
C HIS A 373 2.70 -7.09 11.34
N ASN A 374 2.95 -8.01 10.41
CA ASN A 374 4.30 -8.42 10.04
C ASN A 374 5.10 -7.29 9.37
N VAL A 375 4.47 -6.41 8.60
CA VAL A 375 5.13 -5.20 8.06
C VAL A 375 5.51 -4.24 9.20
N ARG A 376 4.62 -4.01 10.17
CA ARG A 376 4.93 -3.20 11.37
C ARG A 376 6.14 -3.78 12.12
N ARG A 377 6.14 -5.10 12.37
CA ARG A 377 7.23 -5.78 13.07
C ARG A 377 8.55 -5.76 12.30
N THR A 378 8.51 -5.89 10.97
CA THR A 378 9.69 -5.72 10.12
C THR A 378 10.25 -4.30 10.21
N ASN A 379 9.38 -3.29 10.25
CA ASN A 379 9.80 -1.89 10.43
C ASN A 379 10.46 -1.64 11.80
N GLU A 380 10.04 -2.33 12.85
CA GLU A 380 10.72 -2.28 14.16
C GLU A 380 12.12 -2.90 14.10
N LEU A 381 12.29 -4.06 13.45
CA LEU A 381 13.61 -4.65 13.24
C LEU A 381 14.56 -3.72 12.46
N ARG A 382 14.00 -2.99 11.48
CA ARG A 382 14.74 -1.95 10.76
C ARG A 382 15.17 -0.81 11.67
N ALA A 383 14.26 -0.33 12.53
CA ALA A 383 14.57 0.69 13.53
C ALA A 383 15.68 0.25 14.50
N MET A 384 15.62 -1.01 14.97
CA MET A 384 16.67 -1.63 15.79
C MET A 384 18.03 -1.70 15.06
N SER A 385 18.02 -1.71 13.73
CA SER A 385 19.23 -1.71 12.88
C SER A 385 19.71 -0.30 12.50
N GLY A 386 19.15 0.75 13.11
CA GLY A 386 19.53 2.14 12.87
C GLY A 386 18.90 2.79 11.64
N TYR A 387 17.96 2.12 10.96
CA TYR A 387 17.23 2.70 9.84
C TYR A 387 15.93 3.36 10.29
N ILE A 388 15.48 4.38 9.55
CA ILE A 388 14.12 4.89 9.76
C ILE A 388 13.13 3.81 9.30
N PRO A 389 12.09 3.49 10.09
CA PRO A 389 11.05 2.55 9.67
C PRO A 389 10.37 3.00 8.38
N GLY A 390 9.90 2.06 7.57
CA GLY A 390 9.00 2.37 6.45
C GLY A 390 7.59 2.72 6.95
N ASN A 391 6.82 3.42 6.13
CA ASN A 391 5.41 3.68 6.39
C ASN A 391 4.59 2.38 6.24
N THR A 392 3.95 1.93 7.30
CA THR A 392 2.98 0.84 7.22
C THR A 392 1.68 1.35 6.54
N PRO A 393 1.15 0.66 5.51
CA PRO A 393 -0.10 1.08 4.90
C PRO A 393 -1.27 0.95 5.89
N SER A 394 -2.28 1.81 5.75
CA SER A 394 -3.52 1.67 6.52
C SER A 394 -4.42 0.62 5.90
N LEU A 395 -5.22 -0.07 6.71
CA LEU A 395 -6.25 -0.98 6.23
C LEU A 395 -7.17 -0.27 5.20
N PRO A 396 -7.36 -0.84 4.00
CA PRO A 396 -8.30 -0.31 3.02
C PRO A 396 -9.72 -0.25 3.57
N LEU A 397 -10.47 0.80 3.24
CA LEU A 397 -11.89 0.96 3.61
C LEU A 397 -12.84 0.20 2.67
N ARG A 398 -12.31 -0.71 1.85
CA ARG A 398 -13.06 -1.53 0.89
C ARG A 398 -12.88 -3.00 1.22
N THR A 399 -13.69 -3.86 0.60
CA THR A 399 -13.51 -5.31 0.69
C THR A 399 -12.09 -5.69 0.26
N ILE A 400 -11.44 -6.48 1.12
CA ILE A 400 -10.11 -7.04 0.88
C ILE A 400 -10.25 -8.23 -0.06
N THR A 401 -9.51 -8.20 -1.15
CA THR A 401 -9.42 -9.25 -2.17
C THR A 401 -8.13 -10.05 -1.99
N PRO A 402 -8.01 -11.25 -2.59
CA PRO A 402 -6.73 -11.98 -2.58
C PRO A 402 -5.59 -11.18 -3.25
N THR A 403 -5.91 -10.31 -4.22
CA THR A 403 -4.97 -9.35 -4.80
C THR A 403 -4.40 -8.38 -3.78
N ASP A 404 -5.21 -7.88 -2.85
CA ASP A 404 -4.73 -7.01 -1.78
C ASP A 404 -3.77 -7.75 -0.84
N ILE A 405 -4.08 -9.01 -0.50
CA ILE A 405 -3.22 -9.86 0.33
C ILE A 405 -1.89 -10.11 -0.38
N TYR A 406 -1.92 -10.44 -1.67
CA TYR A 406 -0.72 -10.64 -2.47
C TYR A 406 0.17 -9.40 -2.46
N GLU A 407 -0.41 -8.21 -2.62
CA GLU A 407 0.34 -6.95 -2.65
C GLU A 407 0.99 -6.62 -1.31
N ILE A 408 0.26 -6.75 -0.19
CA ILE A 408 0.85 -6.51 1.13
C ILE A 408 1.90 -7.56 1.50
N THR A 409 1.71 -8.82 1.06
CA THR A 409 2.69 -9.90 1.27
C THR A 409 3.94 -9.69 0.42
N SER A 410 3.79 -9.24 -0.83
CA SER A 410 4.90 -8.87 -1.70
C SER A 410 5.68 -7.69 -1.13
N ARG A 411 4.98 -6.70 -0.55
CA ARG A 411 5.62 -5.62 0.19
C ARG A 411 6.40 -6.15 1.40
N LEU A 412 5.80 -7.02 2.22
CA LEU A 412 6.47 -7.62 3.37
C LEU A 412 7.78 -8.32 2.95
N LYS A 413 7.74 -9.10 1.86
CA LYS A 413 8.94 -9.72 1.29
C LYS A 413 10.02 -8.68 0.97
N GLN A 414 9.68 -7.60 0.27
CA GLN A 414 10.64 -6.53 -0.06
C GLN A 414 11.22 -5.85 1.18
N GLU A 415 10.41 -5.58 2.21
CA GLU A 415 10.89 -4.98 3.46
C GLU A 415 11.89 -5.91 4.19
N ILE A 416 11.64 -7.22 4.14
CA ILE A 416 12.55 -8.24 4.70
C ILE A 416 13.83 -8.33 3.86
N GLU A 417 13.76 -8.29 2.53
CA GLU A 417 14.94 -8.25 1.66
C GLU A 417 15.82 -7.02 1.94
N ILE A 418 15.20 -5.86 2.14
CA ILE A 418 15.89 -4.62 2.54
C ILE A 418 16.59 -4.80 3.88
N PHE A 419 15.90 -5.38 4.87
CA PHE A 419 16.49 -5.70 6.17
C PHE A 419 17.65 -6.70 6.02
N PHE A 420 17.52 -7.74 5.20
CA PHE A 420 18.57 -8.75 4.99
C PHE A 420 19.82 -8.12 4.37
N ALA A 421 19.64 -7.32 3.32
CA ALA A 421 20.72 -6.57 2.68
C ALA A 421 21.46 -5.67 3.69
N SER A 422 20.74 -5.06 4.63
CA SER A 422 21.35 -4.23 5.69
C SER A 422 22.24 -5.01 6.67
N THR A 423 21.93 -6.29 6.87
CA THR A 423 22.70 -7.18 7.75
C THR A 423 23.82 -7.92 7.00
N GLY A 424 23.95 -7.74 5.69
CA GLY A 424 24.86 -8.52 4.84
C GLY A 424 24.45 -9.99 4.68
N PHE A 425 23.23 -10.36 5.08
CA PHE A 425 22.72 -11.72 4.99
C PHE A 425 22.19 -12.00 3.58
N ASN A 426 22.67 -13.09 2.98
CA ASN A 426 22.18 -13.61 1.72
C ASN A 426 21.51 -14.96 1.97
N TYR A 427 20.40 -15.22 1.28
CA TYR A 427 19.68 -16.49 1.33
C TYR A 427 19.65 -17.13 -0.05
N THR A 428 19.57 -18.46 -0.09
CA THR A 428 19.36 -19.18 -1.35
C THR A 428 17.87 -19.23 -1.62
N THR A 429 17.43 -18.70 -2.76
CA THR A 429 16.04 -18.86 -3.21
C THR A 429 15.80 -20.34 -3.52
N LYS A 430 14.89 -20.98 -2.78
CA LYS A 430 14.43 -22.32 -3.13
C LYS A 430 13.45 -22.22 -4.30
N HIS A 431 13.53 -23.17 -5.23
CA HIS A 431 12.44 -23.40 -6.18
C HIS A 431 11.18 -23.68 -5.38
N GLN A 432 10.14 -22.89 -5.63
CA GLN A 432 8.88 -23.01 -4.93
C GLN A 432 8.00 -24.06 -5.59
N ASP A 433 7.38 -24.88 -4.74
CA ASP A 433 6.33 -25.79 -5.16
C ASP A 433 5.13 -25.00 -5.70
N THR A 434 4.42 -25.60 -6.66
CA THR A 434 3.12 -25.09 -7.09
C THR A 434 2.08 -25.43 -6.04
N PHE A 435 1.48 -24.41 -5.43
CA PHE A 435 0.38 -24.57 -4.48
C PHE A 435 -0.96 -24.46 -5.20
N PHE A 436 -1.94 -25.25 -4.78
CA PHE A 436 -3.30 -25.23 -5.32
C PHE A 436 -4.33 -25.28 -4.18
N GLY A 437 -5.44 -24.57 -4.35
CA GLY A 437 -6.61 -24.67 -3.48
C GLY A 437 -6.42 -24.05 -2.10
N LYS A 438 -5.44 -23.15 -1.95
CA LYS A 438 -5.23 -22.39 -0.72
C LYS A 438 -6.41 -21.48 -0.43
N LYS A 439 -6.63 -21.23 0.85
CA LYS A 439 -7.67 -20.36 1.40
C LYS A 439 -7.03 -19.20 2.17
N PRO A 440 -7.81 -18.15 2.49
CA PRO A 440 -7.36 -17.09 3.39
C PRO A 440 -6.82 -17.61 4.73
N GLU A 441 -7.40 -18.69 5.25
CA GLU A 441 -6.97 -19.40 6.46
C GLU A 441 -5.52 -19.88 6.38
N ASP A 442 -5.14 -20.56 5.30
CA ASP A 442 -3.78 -21.05 5.09
C ASP A 442 -2.76 -19.90 5.12
N ILE A 443 -3.11 -18.77 4.50
CA ILE A 443 -2.25 -17.58 4.46
C ILE A 443 -2.15 -16.97 5.86
N PHE A 444 -3.26 -16.90 6.60
CA PHE A 444 -3.28 -16.37 7.96
C PHE A 444 -2.39 -17.21 8.90
N ILE A 445 -2.50 -18.55 8.86
CA ILE A 445 -1.61 -19.46 9.61
C ILE A 445 -0.15 -19.18 9.29
N LEU A 446 0.16 -19.00 8.01
CA LEU A 446 1.52 -18.72 7.56
C LEU A 446 2.01 -17.34 8.02
N MET A 447 1.14 -16.33 8.03
CA MET A 447 1.45 -15.01 8.59
C MET A 447 1.71 -15.05 10.08
N ARG A 448 1.02 -15.91 10.84
CA ARG A 448 1.34 -16.14 12.26
C ARG A 448 2.71 -16.78 12.44
N ALA A 449 3.04 -17.79 11.64
CA ALA A 449 4.38 -18.39 11.67
C ALA A 449 5.47 -17.36 11.35
N ILE A 450 5.24 -16.49 10.35
CA ILE A 450 6.13 -15.37 10.02
C ILE A 450 6.27 -14.41 11.22
N HIS A 451 5.17 -14.10 11.89
CA HIS A 451 5.16 -13.23 13.07
C HIS A 451 6.05 -13.78 14.19
N GLU A 452 5.96 -15.08 14.47
CA GLU A 452 6.82 -15.73 15.47
C GLU A 452 8.31 -15.68 15.08
N GLN A 453 8.64 -15.89 13.80
CA GLN A 453 10.03 -15.74 13.35
C GLN A 453 10.55 -14.31 13.55
N LEU A 454 9.72 -13.30 13.25
CA LEU A 454 10.07 -11.89 13.45
C LEU A 454 10.22 -11.55 14.94
N ASN A 455 9.32 -12.05 15.79
CA ASN A 455 9.39 -11.87 17.25
C ASN A 455 10.67 -12.44 17.84
N ALA A 456 11.08 -13.63 17.38
CA ALA A 456 12.33 -14.23 17.79
C ALA A 456 13.54 -13.38 17.39
N LEU A 457 13.56 -12.80 16.18
CA LEU A 457 14.64 -11.92 15.71
C LEU A 457 14.79 -10.64 16.53
N SER A 458 13.66 -10.08 16.96
CA SER A 458 13.62 -8.88 17.79
C SER A 458 13.87 -9.18 19.27
N GLY A 459 13.82 -10.44 19.72
CA GLY A 459 13.63 -10.81 21.12
C GLY A 459 12.19 -10.57 21.59
N ALA A 460 11.55 -11.58 22.17
CA ALA A 460 10.13 -11.52 22.56
C ALA A 460 9.80 -10.41 23.58
N ASP A 461 10.79 -9.96 24.36
CA ASP A 461 10.64 -8.95 25.42
C ASP A 461 10.96 -7.51 24.99
N THR A 462 11.28 -7.27 23.71
CA THR A 462 11.73 -5.92 23.27
C THR A 462 10.60 -4.94 23.00
N VAL A 463 9.34 -5.40 22.96
CA VAL A 463 8.21 -4.47 22.94
C VAL A 463 8.05 -3.93 24.35
N GLY A 464 8.55 -2.72 24.59
CA GLY A 464 8.28 -2.00 25.83
C GLY A 464 6.84 -1.49 25.92
N ALA A 465 6.50 -0.82 27.01
CA ALA A 465 5.20 -0.16 27.15
C ALA A 465 4.98 0.99 26.13
N ASN A 466 6.05 1.66 25.68
CA ASN A 466 5.96 2.84 24.83
C ASN A 466 5.28 2.58 23.46
N PRO A 467 5.65 1.54 22.67
CA PRO A 467 4.90 1.17 21.46
C PRO A 467 3.40 0.95 21.70
N ILE A 468 3.02 0.40 22.86
CA ILE A 468 1.62 0.15 23.20
C ILE A 468 0.90 1.46 23.54
N ILE A 469 1.55 2.35 24.29
CA ILE A 469 1.02 3.69 24.59
C ILE A 469 0.81 4.48 23.30
N ALA A 470 1.77 4.39 22.37
CA ALA A 470 1.69 4.99 21.05
C ALA A 470 0.46 4.49 20.26
N GLU A 471 0.26 3.17 20.19
CA GLU A 471 -0.92 2.60 19.54
C GLU A 471 -2.24 2.98 20.27
N ALA A 472 -2.22 3.07 21.61
CA ALA A 472 -3.37 3.51 22.39
C ALA A 472 -3.74 4.98 22.11
N ASP A 473 -2.75 5.86 21.96
CA ASP A 473 -2.97 7.27 21.58
C ASP A 473 -3.61 7.37 20.17
N ASP A 474 -3.21 6.51 19.23
CA ASP A 474 -3.80 6.46 17.89
C ASP A 474 -5.25 5.96 17.92
N ILE A 475 -5.56 4.96 18.77
CA ILE A 475 -6.93 4.49 19.00
C ILE A 475 -7.79 5.61 19.57
N ILE A 476 -7.30 6.34 20.58
CA ILE A 476 -8.02 7.47 21.17
C ILE A 476 -8.29 8.56 20.12
N ALA A 477 -7.30 8.87 19.27
CA ALA A 477 -7.49 9.84 18.19
C ALA A 477 -8.57 9.37 17.20
N THR A 478 -8.57 8.07 16.85
CA THR A 478 -9.60 7.46 16.01
C THR A 478 -10.98 7.53 16.67
N LEU A 479 -11.09 7.19 17.95
CA LEU A 479 -12.35 7.25 18.70
C LEU A 479 -12.87 8.69 18.80
N LYS A 480 -12.02 9.68 19.08
CA LYS A 480 -12.40 11.09 19.08
C LYS A 480 -12.98 11.52 17.73
N ASN A 481 -12.34 11.12 16.63
CA ASN A 481 -12.84 11.41 15.29
C ASN A 481 -14.21 10.76 15.02
N ILE A 482 -14.43 9.55 15.52
CA ILE A 482 -15.72 8.86 15.45
C ILE A 482 -16.79 9.62 16.23
N HIS A 483 -16.52 9.98 17.49
CA HIS A 483 -17.47 10.72 18.34
C HIS A 483 -17.83 12.07 17.73
N GLN A 484 -16.84 12.82 17.24
CA GLN A 484 -17.06 14.11 16.57
C GLN A 484 -17.95 13.97 15.33
N HIS A 485 -17.78 12.91 14.53
CA HIS A 485 -18.62 12.68 13.35
C HIS A 485 -20.06 12.34 13.73
N LEU A 486 -20.24 11.59 14.81
CA LEU A 486 -21.55 11.22 15.34
C LEU A 486 -22.20 12.32 16.19
N SER A 487 -21.54 13.47 16.35
CA SER A 487 -21.95 14.55 17.25
C SER A 487 -22.14 14.11 18.70
N PHE A 488 -21.38 13.11 19.15
CA PHE A 488 -21.37 12.68 20.54
C PHE A 488 -20.45 13.59 21.36
N GLU A 489 -20.88 13.96 22.57
CA GLU A 489 -20.04 14.66 23.52
C GLU A 489 -18.80 13.81 23.85
N LEU A 490 -17.63 14.44 23.89
CA LEU A 490 -16.40 13.74 24.23
C LEU A 490 -16.40 13.52 25.75
N PRO A 491 -16.43 12.26 26.24
CA PRO A 491 -16.37 12.01 27.68
C PRO A 491 -15.13 12.65 28.30
N GLU A 492 -15.34 13.37 29.41
CA GLU A 492 -14.25 13.93 30.20
C GLU A 492 -13.51 12.80 30.91
N PHE A 493 -12.17 12.90 30.99
CA PHE A 493 -11.40 11.96 31.77
C PHE A 493 -11.68 12.23 33.25
N PRO A 494 -12.16 11.24 34.03
CA PRO A 494 -12.43 11.47 35.44
C PRO A 494 -11.15 11.95 36.13
N GLU A 495 -11.22 13.09 36.81
CA GLU A 495 -10.10 13.58 37.63
C GLU A 495 -9.68 12.46 38.59
N LYS A 496 -8.37 12.21 38.66
CA LYS A 496 -7.79 11.05 39.35
C LYS A 496 -8.27 11.00 40.80
N LYS A 497 -9.18 10.08 41.13
CA LYS A 497 -9.42 9.67 42.52
C LYS A 497 -8.31 8.71 42.92
N GLU A 498 -7.38 9.18 43.76
CA GLU A 498 -6.15 8.47 44.14
C GLU A 498 -6.36 7.10 44.82
N GLU A 499 -7.58 6.78 45.28
CA GLU A 499 -7.79 5.70 46.25
C GLU A 499 -7.74 4.25 45.73
N ASN A 500 -7.60 3.98 44.42
CA ASN A 500 -7.58 2.58 43.91
C ASN A 500 -6.48 2.24 42.88
N ALA A 501 -5.45 3.08 42.73
CA ALA A 501 -4.47 2.97 41.64
C ALA A 501 -3.56 1.72 41.72
N HIS A 502 -3.33 1.14 42.91
CA HIS A 502 -2.32 0.09 43.07
C HIS A 502 -2.72 -1.31 42.57
N LEU A 503 -4.02 -1.61 42.35
CA LEU A 503 -4.46 -2.98 42.07
C LEU A 503 -4.36 -3.42 40.59
N ILE A 504 -4.15 -2.50 39.64
CA ILE A 504 -4.23 -2.79 38.18
C ILE A 504 -2.89 -2.64 37.43
N LEU A 505 -1.84 -2.14 38.07
CA LEU A 505 -0.56 -1.83 37.40
C LEU A 505 0.33 -3.04 37.07
N SER A 506 -0.19 -4.26 37.18
CA SER A 506 0.54 -5.47 36.76
C SER A 506 0.34 -5.75 35.27
N LYS A 507 1.37 -6.30 34.59
CA LYS A 507 1.27 -6.73 33.17
C LYS A 507 0.06 -7.66 32.92
N PRO A 508 -0.26 -8.64 33.79
CA PRO A 508 -1.48 -9.44 33.64
C PRO A 508 -2.78 -8.64 33.72
N GLY A 509 -2.83 -7.61 34.58
CA GLY A 509 -3.98 -6.71 34.69
C GLY A 509 -4.22 -5.93 33.40
N ILE A 510 -3.16 -5.36 32.83
CA ILE A 510 -3.20 -4.64 31.54
C ILE A 510 -3.57 -5.59 30.39
N HIS A 511 -3.04 -6.81 30.38
CA HIS A 511 -3.39 -7.81 29.38
C HIS A 511 -4.88 -8.17 29.44
N LYS A 512 -5.41 -8.48 30.63
CA LYS A 512 -6.84 -8.70 30.83
C LYS A 512 -7.68 -7.51 30.36
N LYS A 513 -7.23 -6.28 30.62
CA LYS A 513 -7.90 -5.06 30.17
C LYS A 513 -7.93 -4.95 28.64
N SER A 514 -6.82 -5.25 27.97
CA SER A 514 -6.77 -5.23 26.50
C SER A 514 -7.76 -6.22 25.85
N ILE A 515 -7.95 -7.40 26.45
CA ILE A 515 -8.95 -8.39 26.01
C ILE A 515 -10.38 -7.85 26.21
N GLN A 516 -10.65 -7.18 27.33
CA GLN A 516 -11.95 -6.54 27.56
C GLN A 516 -12.24 -5.45 26.51
N LEU A 517 -11.23 -4.67 26.12
CA LEU A 517 -11.38 -3.64 25.09
C LEU A 517 -11.65 -4.24 23.70
N LEU A 518 -11.05 -5.39 23.37
CA LEU A 518 -11.39 -6.14 22.15
C LEU A 518 -12.87 -6.50 22.13
N ASN A 519 -13.36 -7.15 23.20
CA ASN A 519 -14.76 -7.54 23.31
C ASN A 519 -15.73 -6.34 23.23
N LEU A 520 -15.34 -5.17 23.76
CA LEU A 520 -16.13 -3.94 23.60
C LEU A 520 -16.11 -3.40 22.17
N THR A 521 -14.96 -3.48 21.50
CA THR A 521 -14.81 -3.07 20.10
C THR A 521 -15.69 -3.93 19.20
N ASP A 522 -15.80 -5.22 19.50
CA ASP A 522 -16.64 -6.16 18.77
C ASP A 522 -18.13 -5.82 18.91
N GLN A 523 -18.56 -5.47 20.12
CA GLN A 523 -19.92 -4.97 20.35
C GLN A 523 -20.20 -3.68 19.57
N VAL A 524 -19.24 -2.73 19.54
CA VAL A 524 -19.39 -1.49 18.76
C VAL A 524 -19.51 -1.81 17.27
N ARG A 525 -18.74 -2.79 16.79
CA ARG A 525 -18.76 -3.25 15.40
C ARG A 525 -20.11 -3.88 15.03
N GLU A 526 -20.62 -4.77 15.87
CA GLU A 526 -21.94 -5.38 15.70
C GLU A 526 -23.03 -4.31 15.67
N LYS A 527 -23.00 -3.35 16.60
CA LYS A 527 -23.94 -2.22 16.64
C LYS A 527 -23.85 -1.33 15.40
N ALA A 528 -22.65 -1.16 14.83
CA ALA A 528 -22.44 -0.43 13.58
C ALA A 528 -22.88 -1.23 12.33
N GLY A 529 -23.37 -2.46 12.48
CA GLY A 529 -23.80 -3.31 11.36
C GLY A 529 -22.64 -3.93 10.57
N SER A 530 -21.47 -4.07 11.19
CA SER A 530 -20.34 -4.78 10.60
C SER A 530 -20.31 -6.22 11.12
N PHE A 531 -20.55 -7.16 10.21
CA PHE A 531 -20.77 -8.58 10.52
C PHE A 531 -19.55 -9.47 10.28
N ALA A 532 -18.40 -8.90 9.91
CA ALA A 532 -17.18 -9.68 9.80
C ALA A 532 -16.81 -10.19 11.20
N GLN A 533 -16.43 -11.46 11.36
CA GLN A 533 -15.91 -11.93 12.64
C GLN A 533 -14.61 -11.20 13.00
N VAL A 534 -14.24 -11.21 14.27
CA VAL A 534 -12.95 -10.71 14.75
C VAL A 534 -11.89 -11.71 14.33
N ALA A 535 -10.72 -11.28 13.89
CA ALA A 535 -9.63 -12.23 13.73
C ALA A 535 -9.39 -12.93 15.08
N PRO A 536 -9.17 -14.25 15.13
CA PRO A 536 -8.73 -14.88 16.36
C PRO A 536 -7.47 -14.17 16.83
N GLY A 537 -7.51 -13.70 18.08
CA GLY A 537 -6.43 -12.89 18.64
C GLY A 537 -5.11 -13.64 18.61
N TYR A 538 -4.00 -12.90 18.54
CA TYR A 538 -2.64 -13.46 18.71
C TYR A 538 -2.34 -13.87 20.16
N SER A 539 -3.25 -13.61 21.09
CA SER A 539 -3.02 -13.75 22.52
C SER A 539 -3.42 -15.14 23.03
N ASP A 540 -2.41 -15.93 23.38
CA ASP A 540 -2.57 -17.02 24.35
C ASP A 540 -2.94 -16.38 25.70
N PRO A 541 -4.15 -16.63 26.25
CA PRO A 541 -4.58 -16.07 27.53
C PRO A 541 -3.63 -16.43 28.69
N GLY A 542 -2.80 -17.47 28.54
CA GLY A 542 -1.79 -17.87 29.52
C GLY A 542 -0.52 -17.02 29.54
N LYS A 543 -0.22 -16.23 28.51
CA LYS A 543 1.04 -15.47 28.39
C LYS A 543 0.79 -13.96 28.35
N SER A 544 0.86 -13.31 29.51
CA SER A 544 0.73 -11.85 29.63
C SER A 544 2.04 -11.13 29.24
N SER A 545 2.30 -11.04 27.93
CA SER A 545 3.45 -10.29 27.38
C SER A 545 3.04 -8.94 26.79
N TYR A 546 3.98 -8.01 26.69
CA TYR A 546 3.74 -6.74 26.00
C TYR A 546 3.44 -6.93 24.51
N ALA A 547 4.02 -7.94 23.87
CA ALA A 547 3.70 -8.31 22.50
C ALA A 547 2.21 -8.70 22.34
N ALA A 548 1.68 -9.50 23.28
CA ALA A 548 0.26 -9.87 23.29
C ALA A 548 -0.65 -8.65 23.49
N ILE A 549 -0.29 -7.76 24.43
CA ILE A 549 -1.02 -6.50 24.64
C ILE A 549 -0.98 -5.64 23.38
N TYR A 550 0.18 -5.48 22.75
CA TYR A 550 0.33 -4.70 21.51
C TYR A 550 -0.50 -5.26 20.38
N ALA A 551 -0.51 -6.59 20.18
CA ALA A 551 -1.33 -7.24 19.17
C ALA A 551 -2.83 -6.97 19.37
N ASN A 552 -3.31 -7.08 20.62
CA ASN A 552 -4.70 -6.76 20.97
C ASN A 552 -5.03 -5.29 20.67
N MET A 553 -4.15 -4.36 21.03
CA MET A 553 -4.33 -2.93 20.75
C MET A 553 -4.34 -2.64 19.25
N SER A 554 -3.39 -3.19 18.49
CA SER A 554 -3.34 -3.02 17.04
C SER A 554 -4.60 -3.58 16.37
N GLN A 555 -5.15 -4.68 16.87
CA GLN A 555 -6.39 -5.25 16.38
C GLN A 555 -7.60 -4.36 16.67
N ILE A 556 -7.72 -3.81 17.89
CA ILE A 556 -8.74 -2.81 18.24
C ILE A 556 -8.71 -1.64 17.24
N HIS A 557 -7.52 -1.11 16.97
CA HIS A 557 -7.36 0.01 16.06
C HIS A 557 -7.78 -0.35 14.62
N ASP A 558 -7.34 -1.50 14.12
CA ASP A 558 -7.67 -1.97 12.77
C ASP A 558 -9.20 -2.21 12.62
N GLU A 559 -9.88 -2.71 13.66
CA GLU A 559 -11.35 -2.85 13.69
C GLU A 559 -12.08 -1.49 13.74
N LEU A 560 -11.61 -0.55 14.55
CA LEU A 560 -12.18 0.80 14.59
C LEU A 560 -12.05 1.54 13.25
N ILE A 561 -10.93 1.37 12.54
CA ILE A 561 -10.75 1.90 11.19
C ILE A 561 -11.78 1.28 10.24
N ALA A 562 -12.04 -0.02 10.34
CA ALA A 562 -12.97 -0.71 9.47
C ALA A 562 -14.45 -0.41 9.76
N ILE A 563 -14.78 0.07 10.96
CA ILE A 563 -16.13 0.53 11.29
C ILE A 563 -16.44 1.88 10.62
N LYS A 564 -15.43 2.72 10.38
CA LYS A 564 -15.60 4.08 9.83
C LYS A 564 -16.55 4.17 8.62
N PRO A 565 -16.44 3.33 7.58
CA PRO A 565 -17.36 3.38 6.46
C PRO A 565 -18.81 3.13 6.89
N HIS A 566 -19.07 2.16 7.76
CA HIS A 566 -20.40 1.80 8.24
C HIS A 566 -21.12 2.95 8.97
N ILE A 567 -20.37 3.90 9.50
CA ILE A 567 -20.90 5.08 10.21
C ILE A 567 -20.72 6.38 9.41
N GLY A 568 -20.39 6.32 8.11
CA GLY A 568 -20.29 7.49 7.24
C GLY A 568 -18.96 8.25 7.29
N ILE A 569 -17.93 7.71 7.95
CA ILE A 569 -16.60 8.32 8.03
C ILE A 569 -15.70 7.75 6.93
N PHE A 570 -15.25 8.62 6.03
CA PHE A 570 -14.35 8.23 4.93
C PHE A 570 -12.93 8.73 5.08
N SER A 571 -12.59 9.40 6.19
CA SER A 571 -11.23 9.85 6.45
C SER A 571 -10.49 8.92 7.41
N VAL A 572 -9.33 8.43 6.99
CA VAL A 572 -8.38 7.75 7.88
C VAL A 572 -7.30 8.75 8.24
N HIS A 573 -7.47 9.42 9.38
CA HIS A 573 -6.42 10.20 10.00
C HIS A 573 -5.67 9.29 10.96
N ARG A 574 -4.53 8.77 10.52
CA ARG A 574 -3.56 8.15 11.42
C ARG A 574 -2.47 9.17 11.65
N LYS A 575 -2.35 9.68 12.87
CA LYS A 575 -1.10 10.30 13.30
C LYS A 575 -0.14 9.13 13.51
N PRO A 576 1.05 9.09 12.93
CA PRO A 576 2.04 8.11 13.37
C PRO A 576 2.38 8.47 14.81
N SER A 577 1.95 7.63 15.74
CA SER A 577 2.40 7.72 17.12
C SER A 577 3.90 7.43 17.16
N THR A 578 4.61 8.28 17.88
CA THR A 578 6.07 8.28 17.90
C THR A 578 6.54 7.79 19.24
N ILE A 579 7.49 6.86 19.18
CA ILE A 579 8.12 6.29 20.35
C ILE A 579 9.27 7.23 20.71
N SER A 580 9.02 8.19 21.61
CA SER A 580 10.16 8.87 22.25
C SER A 580 10.87 7.84 23.13
N ALA A 581 12.15 7.61 22.86
CA ALA A 581 13.00 6.72 23.65
C ALA A 581 13.42 7.40 24.97
N GLU A 582 12.49 8.07 25.66
CA GLU A 582 12.72 8.41 27.05
C GLU A 582 12.81 7.09 27.81
N LYS A 583 13.90 6.89 28.55
CA LYS A 583 14.00 5.89 29.60
C LYS A 583 13.02 6.27 30.72
N SER A 584 11.74 6.13 30.42
CA SER A 584 10.67 6.22 31.39
C SER A 584 10.87 5.11 32.38
N ASP A 585 10.73 5.46 33.65
CA ASP A 585 10.42 4.52 34.71
C ASP A 585 9.29 3.58 34.23
N GLU A 586 9.50 2.27 34.28
CA GLU A 586 8.55 1.26 33.77
C GLU A 586 7.20 1.43 34.47
N GLU A 587 7.20 1.80 35.74
CA GLU A 587 5.99 2.07 36.52
C GLU A 587 5.20 3.26 35.96
N LYS A 588 5.88 4.35 35.59
CA LYS A 588 5.23 5.52 34.97
C LYS A 588 4.67 5.19 33.59
N ALA A 589 5.36 4.36 32.82
CA ALA A 589 4.88 3.92 31.51
C ALA A 589 3.66 3.00 31.65
N LEU A 590 3.67 2.07 32.61
CA LEU A 590 2.53 1.21 32.93
C LEU A 590 1.31 2.02 33.41
N GLN A 591 1.51 3.02 34.28
CA GLN A 591 0.44 3.92 34.71
C GLN A 591 -0.13 4.70 33.54
N LYS A 592 0.73 5.31 32.71
CA LYS A 592 0.30 6.05 31.52
C LYS A 592 -0.48 5.15 30.57
N LEU A 593 -0.04 3.92 30.37
CA LEU A 593 -0.75 2.93 29.54
C LEU A 593 -2.12 2.61 30.14
N ASN A 594 -2.21 2.33 31.44
CA ASN A 594 -3.48 2.06 32.11
C ASN A 594 -4.47 3.22 31.97
N ASP A 595 -4.01 4.47 32.16
CA ASP A 595 -4.82 5.68 31.97
C ASP A 595 -5.39 5.74 30.54
N ARG A 596 -4.59 5.39 29.53
CA ARG A 596 -5.03 5.34 28.13
C ARG A 596 -6.04 4.24 27.86
N LEU A 597 -5.81 3.04 28.40
CA LEU A 597 -6.76 1.92 28.25
C LEU A 597 -8.13 2.24 28.87
N GLN A 598 -8.13 2.91 30.03
CA GLN A 598 -9.37 3.35 30.67
C GLN A 598 -10.11 4.39 29.83
N LEU A 599 -9.40 5.34 29.23
CA LEU A 599 -10.02 6.32 28.32
C LEU A 599 -10.61 5.65 27.07
N ILE A 600 -9.93 4.66 26.49
CA ILE A 600 -10.45 3.88 25.36
C ILE A 600 -11.74 3.15 25.76
N GLU A 601 -11.76 2.53 26.94
CA GLU A 601 -12.95 1.86 27.46
C GLU A 601 -14.15 2.82 27.56
N ILE A 602 -13.93 4.02 28.10
CA ILE A 602 -14.97 5.04 28.26
C ILE A 602 -15.53 5.44 26.89
N TYR A 603 -14.67 5.71 25.91
CA TYR A 603 -15.09 6.01 24.53
C TYR A 603 -15.88 4.86 23.90
N LEU A 604 -15.42 3.62 24.03
CA LEU A 604 -16.14 2.46 23.47
C LEU A 604 -17.51 2.27 24.12
N LYS A 605 -17.61 2.42 25.45
CA LYS A 605 -18.88 2.36 26.18
C LYS A 605 -19.84 3.47 25.77
N ASN A 606 -19.36 4.68 25.54
CA ASN A 606 -20.17 5.79 25.05
C ASN A 606 -20.72 5.54 23.63
N LEU A 607 -19.95 4.91 22.73
CA LEU A 607 -20.45 4.48 21.42
C LEU A 607 -21.57 3.42 21.54
N LEU A 608 -21.46 2.53 22.53
CA LEU A 608 -22.50 1.54 22.82
C LEU A 608 -23.75 2.15 23.45
N ASN A 609 -23.61 3.18 24.29
CA ASN A 609 -24.70 3.81 25.02
C ASN A 609 -24.52 5.34 25.06
N PRO A 610 -24.86 6.08 23.99
CA PRO A 610 -24.69 7.53 23.97
C PRO A 610 -25.66 8.19 24.96
N GLY A 611 -25.14 9.06 25.83
CA GLY A 611 -25.93 9.81 26.83
C GLY A 611 -25.97 9.21 28.24
N HIS A 612 -25.18 8.16 28.51
CA HIS A 612 -25.02 7.57 29.85
C HIS A 612 -23.65 7.85 30.47
#